data_AF-A0A081BFT7-F1
#
_entry.id   AF-A0A081BFT7-F1
#
_cell.length_a   1.000
_cell.length_b   1.000
_cell.length_c   1.000
_cell.angle_alpha   90.00
_cell.angle_beta   90.00
_cell.angle_gamma   90.00
#
_symmetry.space_group_name_H-M   'P 1'
#
loop_
_entity.id
_entity.type
_entity.pdbx_description
1 polymer ?
#
loop_
_entity_poly.entity_id
_entity_poly.type
_entity_poly.pdbx_seq_one_letter_code
_entity_poly.pdbx_strand_id
1 'polypeptide(L)'
;MKIIGSYNLIGNALSLVSTGHVGVLSLEQVTNYENEPNIIFKKLNPIVNEPVSMIWKNSSPLSNIAQIFLERIQGEVKTKQA
;
A
#
# COMPACT_ATOMS: atom_id res chain seq x y z
N MET A 1 13.06 0.83 17.91
CA MET A 1 13.11 0.07 16.65
C MET A 1 14.37 0.47 15.89
N LYS A 2 15.14 -0.48 15.35
CA LYS A 2 16.34 -0.18 14.54
C LYS A 2 16.03 -0.53 13.09
N ILE A 3 16.18 0.43 12.18
CA ILE A 3 16.07 0.17 10.74
C ILE A 3 17.40 -0.44 10.27
N ILE A 4 17.34 -1.63 9.70
CA ILE A 4 18.52 -2.41 9.26
C ILE A 4 18.65 -2.48 7.74
N GLY A 5 17.68 -1.94 7.00
CA GLY A 5 17.68 -1.94 5.55
C GLY A 5 16.35 -1.43 4.98
N SER A 6 16.27 -1.40 3.65
CA SER A 6 15.09 -1.01 2.89
C SER A 6 14.92 -1.93 1.68
N TYR A 7 13.68 -2.15 1.27
CA TYR A 7 13.33 -2.87 0.05
C TYR A 7 12.51 -1.97 -0.86
N ASN A 8 12.73 -2.07 -2.18
CA ASN A 8 11.90 -1.37 -3.17
C ASN A 8 10.53 -2.03 -3.36
N LEU A 9 10.45 -3.35 -3.15
CA LEU A 9 9.25 -4.15 -3.35
C LEU A 9 8.90 -4.87 -2.06
N ILE A 10 7.70 -4.61 -1.54
CA ILE A 10 7.21 -5.21 -0.29
C ILE A 10 7.18 -6.74 -0.35
N GLY A 11 6.86 -7.33 -1.51
CA GLY A 11 6.87 -8.79 -1.69
C GLY A 11 8.24 -9.43 -1.41
N ASN A 12 9.33 -8.78 -1.83
CA ASN A 12 10.69 -9.28 -1.55
C ASN A 12 11.03 -9.17 -0.05
N ALA A 13 10.51 -8.14 0.62
CA ALA A 13 10.69 -7.96 2.04
C ALA A 13 9.91 -9.00 2.85
N LEU A 14 8.73 -9.42 2.38
CA LEU A 14 7.95 -10.48 3.01
C LEU A 14 8.70 -11.82 3.03
N SER A 15 9.48 -12.14 1.99
CA SER A 15 10.34 -13.33 2.01
C SER A 15 11.41 -13.28 3.10
N LEU A 16 11.82 -12.09 3.55
CA LEU A 16 12.72 -11.96 4.70
C LEU A 16 11.95 -12.07 6.03
N VAL A 17 10.73 -11.52 6.10
CA VAL A 17 9.85 -11.65 7.28
C VAL A 17 9.51 -13.12 7.55
N SER A 18 9.28 -13.93 6.51
CA SER A 18 8.97 -15.36 6.66
C SER A 18 10.09 -16.18 7.30
N THR A 19 11.33 -15.65 7.35
CA THR A 19 12.43 -16.27 8.10
C THR A 19 12.27 -16.13 9.62
N GLY A 20 11.38 -15.26 10.10
CA GLY A 20 11.04 -15.09 11.52
C GLY A 20 11.95 -14.15 12.32
N HIS A 21 12.97 -13.55 11.70
CA HIS A 21 13.98 -12.75 12.42
C HIS A 21 13.78 -11.24 12.32
N VAL A 22 12.93 -10.78 11.40
CA VAL A 22 12.72 -9.35 11.12
C VAL A 22 11.24 -9.04 10.90
N GLY A 23 10.85 -7.80 11.19
CA GLY A 23 9.59 -7.23 10.75
C GLY A 23 9.81 -6.23 9.62
N VAL A 24 8.74 -5.90 8.90
CA VAL A 24 8.74 -4.88 7.85
C VAL A 24 7.71 -3.81 8.17
N LEU A 25 8.08 -2.55 7.94
CA LEU A 25 7.16 -1.42 7.98
C LEU A 25 6.62 -1.20 6.56
N SER A 26 5.30 -1.25 6.40
CA SER A 26 4.64 -1.01 5.11
C SER A 26 3.32 -0.28 5.30
N LEU A 27 2.79 0.25 4.20
CA LEU A 27 1.39 0.64 4.13
C LEU A 27 0.50 -0.60 4.31
N GLU A 28 -0.73 -0.38 4.77
CA GLU A 28 -1.76 -1.41 4.87
C GLU A 28 -2.21 -1.85 3.46
N GLN A 29 -2.50 -3.15 3.28
CA GLN A 29 -3.09 -3.72 2.05
C GLN A 29 -2.29 -3.57 0.74
N VAL A 30 -1.00 -3.22 0.79
CA VAL A 30 -0.15 -3.13 -0.43
C VAL A 30 0.29 -4.47 -1.01
N THR A 31 0.03 -5.57 -0.30
CA THR A 31 0.41 -6.92 -0.71
C THR A 31 -0.54 -7.94 -0.11
N ASN A 32 -0.71 -9.07 -0.79
CA ASN A 32 -1.55 -10.16 -0.33
C ASN A 32 -0.74 -11.08 0.58
N TYR A 33 -0.71 -10.78 1.88
CA TYR A 33 -0.08 -11.62 2.90
C TYR A 33 -1.05 -12.65 3.49
N GLU A 34 -2.31 -12.68 3.06
CA GLU A 34 -3.34 -13.59 3.61
C GLU A 34 -3.05 -15.06 3.32
N ASN A 35 -2.28 -15.33 2.26
CA ASN A 35 -1.84 -16.68 1.91
C ASN A 35 -0.60 -17.14 2.69
N GLU A 36 0.00 -16.27 3.52
CA GLU A 36 1.21 -16.55 4.30
C GLU A 36 0.83 -16.79 5.77
N PRO A 37 0.66 -18.06 6.22
CA PRO A 37 0.05 -18.37 7.51
C PRO A 37 0.83 -17.85 8.73
N ASN A 38 2.12 -17.56 8.55
CA ASN A 38 3.02 -17.11 9.61
C ASN A 38 3.28 -15.59 9.58
N ILE A 39 2.60 -14.85 8.70
CA ILE A 39 2.77 -13.40 8.57
C ILE A 39 1.47 -12.71 8.99
N ILE A 40 1.59 -11.78 9.94
CA ILE A 40 0.47 -10.93 10.37
C ILE A 40 0.82 -9.47 10.14
N PHE A 41 -0.17 -8.69 9.70
CA PHE A 41 -0.07 -7.23 9.68
C PHE A 41 -0.53 -6.67 11.02
N LYS A 42 0.29 -5.81 11.62
CA LYS A 42 -0.04 -5.13 12.87
C LYS A 42 0.07 -3.63 12.69
N LYS A 43 -1.05 -2.92 12.90
CA LYS A 43 -1.06 -1.46 12.89
C LYS A 43 -0.18 -0.90 14.01
N LEU A 44 0.51 0.19 13.71
CA LEU A 44 1.23 0.96 14.72
C LEU A 44 0.24 1.61 15.69
N ASN A 45 0.68 1.75 16.93
CA ASN A 45 -0.01 2.55 17.95
C ASN A 45 0.98 3.57 18.54
N PRO A 46 0.78 4.88 18.35
CA PRO A 46 -0.35 5.51 17.65
C PRO A 46 -0.38 5.21 16.14
N ILE A 47 -1.56 5.39 15.53
CA ILE A 47 -1.75 5.21 14.09
C ILE A 47 -0.90 6.22 13.33
N VAL A 48 -0.20 5.76 12.30
CA VAL A 48 0.56 6.59 11.36
C VAL A 48 -0.07 6.41 9.98
N ASN A 49 -0.51 7.51 9.37
CA ASN A 49 -1.15 7.52 8.06
C ASN A 49 -0.30 8.32 7.08
N GLU A 50 -0.29 7.91 5.83
CA GLU A 50 0.37 8.61 4.72
C GLU A 50 -0.63 8.75 3.56
N PRO A 51 -0.81 9.95 2.96
CA PRO A 51 -1.74 10.13 1.86
C PRO A 51 -1.24 9.46 0.57
N VAL A 52 -2.10 8.66 -0.06
CA VAL A 52 -1.85 8.10 -1.39
C VAL A 52 -2.48 9.02 -2.43
N SER A 53 -1.64 9.63 -3.28
CA SER A 53 -2.07 10.61 -4.28
C SER A 53 -1.90 10.08 -5.69
N MET A 54 -2.88 10.33 -6.55
CA MET A 54 -2.76 10.10 -7.99
C MET A 54 -2.29 11.37 -8.68
N ILE A 55 -1.23 11.27 -9.50
CA ILE A 55 -0.55 12.41 -10.10
C ILE A 55 -0.46 12.21 -11.62
N TRP A 56 -0.77 13.26 -12.39
CA TRP A 56 -0.61 13.28 -13.85
C TRP A 56 -0.18 14.66 -14.34
N LYS A 57 0.24 14.74 -15.61
CA LYS A 57 0.71 15.99 -16.22
C LYS A 57 -0.47 16.95 -16.44
N ASN A 58 -0.38 18.15 -15.86
CA ASN A 58 -1.40 19.20 -16.01
C ASN A 58 -1.68 19.55 -17.49
N SER A 59 -0.64 19.54 -18.34
CA SER A 59 -0.77 19.94 -19.75
C SER A 59 -1.38 18.85 -20.65
N SER A 60 -1.70 17.67 -20.14
CA SER A 60 -2.25 16.57 -20.94
C SER A 60 -3.71 16.39 -20.56
N PRO A 61 -4.67 16.68 -21.46
CA PRO A 61 -6.05 16.32 -21.21
C PRO A 61 -6.14 14.81 -21.02
N LEU A 62 -6.88 14.38 -20.00
CA LEU A 62 -7.15 12.97 -19.77
C LEU A 62 -8.06 12.45 -20.88
N SER A 63 -7.76 11.27 -21.42
CA SER A 63 -8.66 10.59 -22.35
C SER A 63 -10.00 10.30 -21.68
N ASN A 64 -11.06 10.13 -22.47
CA ASN A 64 -12.38 9.77 -21.94
C ASN A 64 -12.31 8.49 -21.08
N ILE A 65 -11.49 7.52 -21.48
CA ILE A 65 -11.28 6.28 -20.71
C ILE A 65 -10.62 6.58 -19.35
N ALA A 66 -9.61 7.45 -19.32
CA ALA A 66 -8.95 7.82 -18.07
C ALA A 66 -9.88 8.58 -17.12
N GLN A 67 -10.75 9.45 -17.65
CA GLN A 67 -11.77 10.16 -16.86
C GLN A 67 -12.76 9.17 -16.22
N ILE A 68 -13.31 8.23 -17.00
CA ILE A 68 -14.22 7.19 -16.49
C ILE A 68 -13.53 6.33 -15.42
N PHE A 69 -12.25 6.00 -15.61
CA PHE A 69 -11.47 5.27 -14.62
C PHE A 69 -11.34 6.05 -13.30
N LEU A 70 -11.03 7.35 -13.37
CA LEU A 70 -10.93 8.21 -12.18
C LEU A 70 -12.26 8.31 -11.43
N GLU A 71 -13.37 8.49 -12.15
CA GLU A 71 -14.71 8.54 -11.54
C GLU A 71 -15.02 7.25 -10.77
N ARG A 72 -14.72 6.09 -11.38
CA ARG A 72 -14.89 4.79 -10.72
C ARG A 72 -14.01 4.65 -9.49
N ILE A 73 -12.71 4.96 -9.59
CA ILE A 73 -11.81 4.88 -8.44
C ILE A 73 -12.24 5.82 -7.32
N GLN A 74 -12.66 7.05 -7.63
CA GLN A 74 -13.15 7.97 -6.62
C GLN A 74 -14.41 7.46 -5.91
N GLY A 75 -15.32 6.79 -6.63
CA GLY A 75 -16.47 6.13 -6.03
C GLY A 75 -16.06 5.02 -5.04
N GLU A 76 -15.17 4.14 -5.46
CA GLU A 76 -14.68 3.02 -4.64
C GLU A 76 -13.92 3.49 -3.39
N VAL A 77 -13.06 4.49 -3.53
CA VAL A 77 -12.25 5.02 -2.41
C VAL A 77 -13.11 5.76 -1.39
N LYS A 78 -14.13 6.51 -1.81
CA LYS A 78 -15.06 7.18 -0.88
C LYS A 78 -15.92 6.19 -0.11
N THR A 79 -16.31 5.09 -0.73
CA THR A 79 -17.18 4.07 -0.11
C THR A 79 -16.45 3.27 0.97
N LYS A 80 -15.12 3.11 0.88
CA LYS A 80 -14.29 2.44 1.91
C LYS A 80 -13.89 3.31 3.11
N GLN A 81 -14.21 4.61 3.09
CA GLN A 81 -13.96 5.53 4.21
C GLN A 81 -15.17 5.71 5.14
N ALA A 82 -16.30 5.04 4.84
CA ALA A 82 -17.54 5.06 5.62
C ALA A 82 -17.69 3.82 6.50
#